data_AF-A0A182T2P4-F1
#
_entry.id   AF-A0A182T2P4-F1
#
_cell.length_a   1.000
_cell.length_b   1.000
_cell.length_c   1.000
_cell.angle_alpha   90.00
_cell.angle_beta   90.00
_cell.angle_gamma   90.00
#
_symmetry.space_group_name_H-M   'P 1'
#
loop_
_entity.id
_entity.type
_entity.pdbx_description
1 polymer ?
#
loop_
_entity_poly.entity_id
_entity_poly.type
_entity_poly.pdbx_seq_one_letter_code
_entity_poly.pdbx_strand_id
1 'polypeptide(L)'
;MEDAKAFGLGVVAVTILQFIFATLSVDIINRSAQKQISRIRQLFLKAVLRQDMTWYDLNSDDSFAVRITDDLDKLKEGIGEKLSIFTYLVMSFVISVIFSFFYGWKLTLVILSCAPIIILATAFVAKMQSTLTEKELKSYSSAGAVAEEVLGSIRTVVAFGGEKKELDRYRDRLAGAELNGRRKGLFSGIGGGIMWFIIYCCYALAFWYGISLILEDRDKDLKDYTPAVLIIVLFGVLAGAQNLGLSSPHLEAFSTAKGSAATIFSVIDRKPEIDSLG
;
A
#
# COMPACT_ATOMS: atom_id res chain seq x y z
N MET A 1 42.88 -9.87 -1.54
CA MET A 1 42.31 -9.63 -2.89
C MET A 1 41.46 -10.81 -3.36
N GLU A 2 41.81 -12.05 -2.99
CA GLU A 2 40.98 -13.24 -3.26
C GLU A 2 39.66 -13.27 -2.48
N ASP A 3 39.66 -12.92 -1.18
CA ASP A 3 38.43 -12.89 -0.37
C ASP A 3 37.38 -11.90 -0.90
N ALA A 4 37.84 -10.73 -1.38
CA ALA A 4 36.97 -9.73 -2.00
C ALA A 4 36.36 -10.23 -3.33
N LYS A 5 37.12 -11.01 -4.11
CA LYS A 5 36.62 -11.65 -5.34
C LYS A 5 35.63 -12.77 -5.02
N ALA A 6 35.90 -13.58 -4.00
CA ALA A 6 34.99 -14.64 -3.54
C ALA A 6 33.66 -14.07 -3.04
N PHE A 7 33.70 -12.99 -2.25
CA PHE A 7 32.49 -12.27 -1.83
C PHE A 7 31.72 -11.69 -3.02
N GLY A 8 32.43 -11.05 -3.97
CA GLY A 8 31.81 -10.52 -5.18
C GLY A 8 31.11 -11.59 -6.02
N LEU A 9 31.77 -12.73 -6.26
CA LEU A 9 31.18 -13.87 -6.97
C LEU A 9 29.96 -14.44 -6.23
N GLY A 10 30.03 -14.53 -4.90
CA GLY A 10 28.92 -14.97 -4.06
C GLY A 10 27.69 -14.05 -4.18
N VAL A 11 27.89 -12.73 -4.10
CA VAL A 11 26.79 -11.75 -4.26
C VAL A 11 26.17 -11.84 -5.66
N VAL A 12 26.98 -11.97 -6.71
CA VAL A 12 26.48 -12.12 -8.09
C VAL A 12 25.68 -13.41 -8.25
N ALA A 13 26.13 -14.53 -7.68
CA ALA A 13 25.39 -15.78 -7.73
C ALA A 13 24.03 -15.65 -7.01
N VAL A 14 23.99 -15.02 -5.83
CA VAL A 14 22.75 -14.80 -5.07
C VAL A 14 21.78 -13.88 -5.81
N THR A 15 22.25 -12.80 -6.42
CA THR A 15 21.37 -11.87 -7.16
C THR A 15 20.77 -12.51 -8.40
N ILE A 16 21.55 -13.32 -9.14
CA ILE A 16 21.05 -14.09 -10.28
C ILE A 16 19.97 -15.08 -9.83
N LEU A 17 20.22 -15.82 -8.74
CA LEU A 17 19.23 -16.74 -8.18
C LEU A 17 17.96 -15.99 -7.75
N GLN A 18 18.09 -14.89 -7.02
CA GLN A 18 16.97 -14.06 -6.59
C GLN A 18 16.14 -13.57 -7.78
N PHE A 19 16.78 -13.13 -8.86
CA PHE A 19 16.09 -12.68 -10.08
C PHE A 19 15.27 -13.82 -10.72
N ILE A 20 15.85 -15.02 -10.83
CA ILE A 20 15.17 -16.18 -11.41
C ILE A 20 13.98 -16.61 -10.55
N PHE A 21 14.15 -16.69 -9.23
CA PHE A 21 13.07 -17.08 -8.33
C PHE A 21 11.96 -16.04 -8.25
N ALA A 22 12.30 -14.74 -8.24
CA ALA A 22 11.33 -13.67 -8.19
C ALA A 22 10.44 -13.64 -9.44
N THR A 23 11.03 -13.73 -10.63
CA THR A 23 10.29 -13.75 -11.90
C THR A 23 9.38 -14.99 -11.98
N LEU A 24 9.91 -16.17 -11.66
CA LEU A 24 9.13 -17.41 -11.64
C LEU A 24 7.95 -17.36 -10.67
N SER A 25 8.15 -16.84 -9.45
CA SER A 25 7.09 -16.71 -8.45
C SER A 25 5.95 -15.81 -8.93
N VAL A 26 6.30 -14.64 -9.46
CA VAL A 26 5.32 -13.68 -9.99
C VAL A 26 4.56 -14.26 -11.19
N ASP A 27 5.25 -14.96 -12.09
CA ASP A 27 4.64 -15.58 -13.27
C ASP A 27 3.66 -16.71 -12.91
N ILE A 28 4.03 -17.59 -11.97
CA ILE A 28 3.17 -18.71 -11.55
C ILE A 28 1.89 -18.18 -10.90
N ILE A 29 2.01 -17.21 -9.99
CA ILE A 29 0.86 -16.61 -9.29
C ILE A 29 -0.03 -15.88 -10.28
N ASN A 30 0.53 -15.08 -11.20
CA ASN A 30 -0.25 -14.39 -12.22
C ASN A 30 -0.96 -15.37 -13.16
N ARG A 31 -0.30 -16.46 -13.60
CA ARG A 31 -0.96 -17.48 -14.42
C ARG A 31 -2.12 -18.17 -13.69
N SER A 32 -1.97 -18.45 -12.40
CA SER A 32 -3.04 -18.99 -11.57
C SER A 32 -4.21 -18.02 -11.45
N ALA A 33 -3.93 -16.75 -11.13
CA ALA A 33 -4.91 -15.68 -11.04
C ALA A 33 -5.71 -15.52 -12.34
N GLN A 34 -5.05 -15.48 -13.49
CA GLN A 34 -5.71 -15.35 -14.80
C GLN A 34 -6.69 -16.51 -15.08
N LYS A 35 -6.31 -17.75 -14.74
CA LYS A 35 -7.20 -18.91 -14.89
C LYS A 35 -8.41 -18.82 -13.97
N GLN A 36 -8.21 -18.40 -12.71
CA GLN A 36 -9.31 -18.23 -11.75
C GLN A 36 -10.27 -17.12 -12.19
N ILE A 37 -9.75 -15.97 -12.61
CA ILE A 37 -10.56 -14.83 -13.07
C ILE A 37 -11.32 -15.17 -14.34
N SER A 38 -10.72 -15.89 -15.28
CA SER A 38 -11.41 -16.36 -16.48
C SER A 38 -12.61 -17.25 -16.13
N ARG A 39 -12.43 -18.18 -15.18
CA ARG A 39 -13.54 -19.02 -14.69
C ARG A 39 -14.61 -18.22 -13.95
N ILE A 40 -14.21 -17.27 -13.09
CA ILE A 40 -15.16 -16.39 -12.39
C ILE A 40 -15.95 -15.55 -13.39
N ARG A 41 -15.31 -15.00 -14.43
CA ARG A 41 -15.95 -14.23 -15.49
C ARG A 41 -16.99 -15.06 -16.25
N GLN A 42 -16.71 -16.33 -16.53
CA GLN A 42 -17.67 -17.25 -17.15
C GLN A 42 -18.87 -17.56 -16.25
N LEU A 43 -18.62 -17.85 -14.96
CA LEU A 43 -19.68 -18.11 -13.98
C LEU A 43 -20.55 -16.88 -13.78
N PHE A 44 -19.93 -15.71 -13.67
CA PHE A 44 -20.62 -14.44 -13.55
C PHE A 44 -21.49 -14.15 -14.78
N LEU A 45 -20.95 -14.27 -16.00
CA LEU A 45 -21.74 -14.05 -17.22
C LEU A 45 -22.94 -15.01 -17.30
N LYS A 46 -22.73 -16.29 -16.94
CA LYS A 46 -23.81 -17.28 -16.87
C LYS A 46 -24.86 -16.91 -15.82
N ALA A 47 -24.43 -16.42 -14.65
CA ALA A 47 -25.34 -16.01 -13.58
C ALA A 47 -26.14 -14.77 -13.97
N VAL A 48 -25.51 -13.78 -14.62
CA VAL A 48 -26.21 -12.58 -15.12
C VAL A 48 -27.26 -12.95 -16.14
N LEU A 49 -26.92 -13.76 -17.15
CA LEU A 49 -27.87 -14.18 -18.19
C LEU A 49 -29.05 -15.03 -17.67
N ARG A 50 -28.94 -15.59 -16.47
CA ARG A 50 -30.00 -16.37 -15.81
C ARG A 50 -30.93 -15.50 -14.96
N GLN A 51 -30.61 -14.23 -14.70
CA GLN A 51 -31.42 -13.38 -13.84
C GLN A 51 -32.78 -13.05 -14.49
N ASP A 52 -33.78 -12.82 -13.64
CA ASP A 52 -35.13 -12.40 -14.04
C ASP A 52 -35.19 -10.94 -14.48
N MET A 53 -36.26 -10.57 -15.21
CA MET A 53 -36.47 -9.20 -15.72
C MET A 53 -36.52 -8.17 -14.59
N THR A 54 -37.10 -8.52 -13.43
CA THR A 54 -37.18 -7.61 -12.27
C THR A 54 -35.80 -7.24 -11.74
N TRP A 55 -34.83 -8.16 -11.77
CA TRP A 55 -33.45 -7.84 -11.44
C TRP A 55 -32.82 -6.85 -12.41
N TYR A 56 -33.11 -6.97 -13.72
CA TYR A 56 -32.63 -6.01 -14.72
C TYR A 56 -33.28 -4.64 -14.57
N ASP A 57 -34.58 -4.58 -14.24
CA ASP A 57 -35.28 -3.32 -13.97
C ASP A 57 -34.74 -2.61 -12.71
N LEU A 58 -34.32 -3.39 -11.69
CA LEU A 58 -33.70 -2.85 -10.47
C LEU A 58 -32.21 -2.49 -10.65
N ASN A 59 -31.53 -3.07 -11.63
CA ASN A 59 -30.12 -2.84 -11.94
C ASN A 59 -29.95 -2.21 -13.33
N SER A 60 -30.88 -1.35 -13.74
CA SER A 60 -30.96 -0.72 -15.06
C SER A 60 -29.91 0.37 -15.31
N ASP A 61 -28.88 0.46 -14.46
CA ASP A 61 -27.81 1.43 -14.63
C ASP A 61 -26.95 1.01 -15.82
N ASP A 62 -26.89 1.85 -16.86
CA ASP A 62 -26.02 1.66 -18.06
C ASP A 62 -24.54 1.43 -17.69
N SER A 63 -24.15 1.75 -16.45
CA SER A 63 -22.80 1.54 -15.90
C SER A 63 -22.53 0.14 -15.34
N PHE A 64 -23.53 -0.74 -15.20
CA PHE A 64 -23.36 -2.02 -14.50
C PHE A 64 -22.26 -2.89 -15.13
N ALA A 65 -22.25 -3.00 -16.47
CA ALA A 65 -21.24 -3.78 -17.19
C ALA A 65 -19.81 -3.21 -17.00
N VAL A 66 -19.68 -1.89 -16.97
CA VAL A 66 -18.39 -1.21 -16.73
C VAL A 66 -17.91 -1.47 -15.30
N ARG A 67 -18.78 -1.25 -14.31
CA ARG A 67 -18.47 -1.45 -12.89
C ARG A 67 -18.02 -2.88 -12.60
N ILE A 68 -18.68 -3.88 -13.19
CA ILE A 68 -18.31 -5.28 -13.00
C ILE A 68 -16.97 -5.61 -13.65
N THR A 69 -16.68 -5.03 -14.80
CA THR A 69 -15.39 -5.23 -15.46
C THR A 69 -14.28 -4.67 -14.58
N ASP A 70 -14.46 -3.47 -14.02
CA ASP A 70 -13.54 -2.87 -13.05
C ASP A 70 -13.40 -3.73 -11.79
N ASP A 71 -14.50 -4.28 -11.25
CA ASP A 71 -14.47 -5.15 -10.06
C ASP A 71 -13.72 -6.47 -10.32
N LEU A 72 -13.85 -7.04 -11.53
CA LEU A 72 -13.09 -8.23 -11.93
C LEU A 72 -11.60 -7.93 -12.07
N ASP A 73 -11.24 -6.75 -12.59
CA ASP A 73 -9.85 -6.33 -12.70
C ASP A 73 -9.22 -6.04 -11.34
N LYS A 74 -9.94 -5.36 -10.43
CA LYS A 74 -9.52 -5.18 -9.02
C LYS A 74 -9.32 -6.53 -8.31
N LEU A 75 -10.23 -7.48 -8.53
CA LEU A 75 -10.10 -8.83 -7.97
C LEU A 75 -8.84 -9.53 -8.51
N LYS A 76 -8.59 -9.43 -9.82
CA LYS A 76 -7.42 -10.00 -10.49
C LYS A 76 -6.11 -9.42 -9.95
N GLU A 77 -6.03 -8.10 -9.80
CA GLU A 77 -4.85 -7.43 -9.24
C GLU A 77 -4.56 -7.89 -7.81
N GLY A 78 -5.60 -8.02 -6.99
CA GLY A 78 -5.49 -8.51 -5.62
C GLY A 78 -4.94 -9.93 -5.55
N ILE A 79 -5.54 -10.89 -6.26
CA ILE A 79 -5.13 -12.31 -6.17
C ILE A 79 -3.87 -12.64 -6.99
N GLY A 80 -3.46 -11.75 -7.89
CA GLY A 80 -2.32 -11.93 -8.79
C GLY A 80 -1.02 -11.36 -8.20
N GLU A 81 -0.46 -10.37 -8.89
CA GLU A 81 0.85 -9.81 -8.59
C GLU A 81 1.00 -9.31 -7.14
N LYS A 82 -0.03 -8.64 -6.60
CA LYS A 82 0.03 -8.08 -5.24
C LYS A 82 0.19 -9.15 -4.16
N LEU A 83 -0.37 -10.35 -4.38
CA LEU A 83 -0.19 -11.51 -3.50
C LEU A 83 1.26 -12.00 -3.42
N SER A 84 1.93 -12.09 -4.57
CA SER A 84 3.33 -12.49 -4.65
C SER A 84 4.22 -11.51 -3.87
N ILE A 85 4.07 -10.21 -4.16
CA ILE A 85 4.89 -9.16 -3.55
C ILE A 85 4.63 -9.09 -2.04
N PHE A 86 3.37 -9.15 -1.60
CA PHE A 86 3.05 -9.15 -0.17
C PHE A 86 3.69 -10.33 0.57
N THR A 87 3.57 -11.54 0.00
CA THR A 87 4.14 -12.74 0.60
C THR A 87 5.66 -12.62 0.71
N TYR A 88 6.33 -12.11 -0.32
CA TYR A 88 7.77 -11.84 -0.30
C TYR A 88 8.15 -10.84 0.81
N LEU A 89 7.45 -9.71 0.91
CA LEU A 89 7.73 -8.67 1.90
C LEU A 89 7.54 -9.16 3.33
N VAL A 90 6.45 -9.89 3.60
CA VAL A 90 6.17 -10.47 4.92
C VAL A 90 7.19 -11.55 5.28
N MET A 91 7.51 -12.46 4.36
CA MET A 91 8.51 -13.50 4.61
C MET A 91 9.90 -12.91 4.82
N SER A 92 10.28 -11.89 4.04
CA SER A 92 11.56 -11.20 4.22
C SER A 92 11.65 -10.52 5.59
N PHE A 93 10.58 -9.90 6.07
CA PHE A 93 10.50 -9.36 7.42
C PHE A 93 10.67 -10.44 8.50
N VAL A 94 9.93 -11.54 8.40
CA VAL A 94 10.01 -12.64 9.38
C VAL A 94 11.42 -13.22 9.42
N ILE A 95 12.01 -13.50 8.26
CA ILE A 95 13.37 -14.03 8.13
C ILE A 95 14.38 -13.04 8.72
N SER A 96 14.30 -11.75 8.37
CA SER A 96 15.30 -10.77 8.84
C SER A 96 15.27 -10.57 10.36
N VAL A 97 14.08 -10.60 10.97
CA VAL A 97 13.92 -10.53 12.42
C VAL A 97 14.49 -11.79 13.09
N ILE A 98 14.17 -12.98 12.56
CA ILE A 98 14.69 -14.26 13.07
C ILE A 98 16.23 -14.29 12.99
N PHE A 99 16.81 -13.92 11.84
CA PHE A 99 18.26 -13.83 11.68
C PHE A 99 18.91 -12.84 12.66
N SER A 100 18.27 -11.69 12.90
CA SER A 100 18.74 -10.70 13.86
C SER A 100 18.76 -11.25 15.30
N PHE A 101 17.71 -11.99 15.69
CA PHE A 101 17.64 -12.67 16.99
C PHE A 101 18.71 -13.75 17.16
N PHE A 102 19.03 -14.50 16.10
CA PHE A 102 20.08 -15.53 16.15
C PHE A 102 21.47 -14.96 16.41
N TYR A 103 21.82 -13.84 15.77
CA TYR A 103 23.16 -13.24 15.94
C TYR A 103 23.30 -12.39 17.20
N GLY A 104 22.25 -11.68 17.63
CA GLY A 104 22.37 -10.73 18.73
C GLY A 104 21.02 -10.41 19.36
N TRP A 105 20.55 -11.28 20.25
CA TRP A 105 19.23 -11.12 20.87
C TRP A 105 19.12 -9.86 21.76
N LYS A 106 20.17 -9.50 22.51
CA LYS A 106 20.16 -8.29 23.37
C LYS A 106 20.02 -7.01 22.55
N LEU A 107 20.77 -6.92 21.45
CA LEU A 107 20.77 -5.74 20.57
C LEU A 107 19.47 -5.65 19.78
N THR A 108 18.97 -6.78 19.29
CA THR A 108 17.67 -6.86 18.59
C THR A 108 16.52 -6.39 19.47
N LEU A 109 16.48 -6.77 20.76
CA LEU A 109 15.45 -6.33 21.70
C LEU A 109 15.43 -4.80 21.89
N VAL A 110 16.61 -4.17 21.97
CA VAL A 110 16.70 -2.71 22.10
C VAL A 110 16.17 -2.02 20.85
N ILE A 111 16.53 -2.50 19.65
CA ILE A 111 15.99 -1.93 18.40
C ILE A 111 14.48 -2.16 18.31
N LEU A 112 14.00 -3.34 18.71
CA LEU A 112 12.58 -3.67 18.69
C LEU A 112 11.78 -2.80 19.68
N SER A 113 12.38 -2.35 20.79
CA SER A 113 11.74 -1.43 21.72
C SER A 113 11.46 -0.04 21.11
N CYS A 114 12.23 0.35 20.09
CA CYS A 114 11.99 1.57 19.31
C CYS A 114 10.88 1.41 18.26
N ALA A 115 10.59 0.17 17.81
CA ALA A 115 9.56 -0.11 16.82
C ALA A 115 8.17 0.43 17.19
N PRO A 116 7.62 0.26 18.42
CA PRO A 116 6.31 0.81 18.76
C PRO A 116 6.27 2.35 18.69
N ILE A 117 7.38 3.04 19.02
CA ILE A 117 7.46 4.49 18.92
C ILE A 117 7.35 4.93 17.46
N ILE A 118 8.07 4.24 16.57
CA ILE A 118 8.01 4.49 15.12
C ILE A 118 6.59 4.22 14.60
N ILE A 119 5.98 3.08 14.97
CA ILE A 119 4.63 2.70 14.54
C ILE A 119 3.58 3.73 15.00
N LEU A 120 3.68 4.21 16.24
CA LEU A 120 2.76 5.23 16.74
C LEU A 120 2.94 6.57 16.00
N ALA A 121 4.18 6.98 15.74
CA ALA A 121 4.47 8.20 14.99
C ALA A 121 3.98 8.10 13.54
N THR A 122 4.22 6.97 12.86
CA THR A 122 3.75 6.75 11.50
C THR A 122 2.22 6.72 11.42
N ALA A 123 1.56 6.05 12.35
CA ALA A 123 0.10 5.99 12.43
C ALA A 123 -0.52 7.38 12.68
N PHE A 124 0.10 8.19 13.54
CA PHE A 124 -0.36 9.56 13.80
C PHE A 124 -0.24 10.44 12.54
N VAL A 125 0.91 10.41 11.87
CA VAL A 125 1.14 11.16 10.63
C VAL A 125 0.20 10.69 9.52
N ALA A 126 0.02 9.38 9.34
CA ALA A 126 -0.89 8.81 8.34
C ALA A 126 -2.34 9.24 8.59
N LYS A 127 -2.82 9.19 9.84
CA LYS A 127 -4.18 9.63 10.21
C LYS A 127 -4.39 11.13 9.95
N MET A 128 -3.41 11.95 10.32
CA MET A 128 -3.45 13.38 10.07
C MET A 128 -3.47 13.68 8.56
N GLN A 129 -2.63 13.01 7.79
CA GLN A 129 -2.55 13.17 6.33
C GLN A 129 -3.86 12.75 5.64
N SER A 130 -4.45 11.64 6.05
CA SER A 130 -5.75 11.17 5.55
C SER A 130 -6.86 12.19 5.82
N THR A 131 -6.95 12.70 7.05
CA THR A 131 -7.96 13.70 7.44
C THR A 131 -7.83 15.01 6.66
N LEU A 132 -6.60 15.47 6.42
CA LEU A 132 -6.35 16.69 5.65
C LEU A 132 -6.64 16.49 4.15
N THR A 133 -6.31 15.31 3.62
CA THR A 133 -6.62 14.93 2.23
C THR A 133 -8.12 14.87 2.00
N GLU A 134 -8.90 14.33 2.94
CA GLU A 134 -10.37 14.31 2.86
C GLU A 134 -10.97 15.73 2.82
N LYS A 135 -10.48 16.64 3.68
CA LYS A 135 -10.92 18.04 3.70
C LYS A 135 -10.57 18.78 2.40
N GLU A 136 -9.37 18.54 1.89
CA GLU A 136 -8.90 19.08 0.60
C GLU A 136 -9.79 18.59 -0.55
N LEU A 137 -10.02 17.27 -0.65
CA LEU A 137 -10.92 16.66 -1.65
C LEU A 137 -12.33 17.22 -1.57
N LYS A 138 -12.89 17.40 -0.37
CA LYS A 138 -14.22 17.99 -0.18
C LYS A 138 -14.30 19.43 -0.70
N SER A 139 -13.30 20.26 -0.40
CA SER A 139 -13.24 21.63 -0.93
C SER A 139 -13.08 21.63 -2.45
N TYR A 140 -12.20 20.79 -3.00
CA TYR A 140 -12.02 20.64 -4.45
C TYR A 140 -13.29 20.16 -5.16
N SER A 141 -14.02 19.20 -4.59
CA SER A 141 -15.29 18.72 -5.14
C SER A 141 -16.33 19.85 -5.21
N SER A 142 -16.40 20.71 -4.20
CA SER A 142 -17.33 21.86 -4.21
C SER A 142 -16.98 22.91 -5.27
N ALA A 143 -15.69 23.14 -5.53
CA ALA A 143 -15.23 24.01 -6.60
C ALA A 143 -15.47 23.37 -7.99
N GLY A 144 -15.24 22.05 -8.09
CA GLY A 144 -15.53 21.25 -9.28
C GLY A 144 -17.00 21.31 -9.68
N ALA A 145 -17.92 21.19 -8.72
CA ALA A 145 -19.36 21.32 -8.98
C ALA A 145 -19.75 22.70 -9.55
N VAL A 146 -19.13 23.77 -9.04
CA VAL A 146 -19.32 25.13 -9.58
C VAL A 146 -18.81 25.22 -11.02
N ALA A 147 -17.63 24.66 -11.31
CA ALA A 147 -17.08 24.65 -12.66
C ALA A 147 -17.95 23.82 -13.62
N GLU A 148 -18.45 22.67 -13.17
CA GLU A 148 -19.32 21.80 -13.96
C GLU A 148 -20.65 22.49 -14.31
N GLU A 149 -21.27 23.19 -13.35
CA GLU A 149 -22.50 23.98 -13.58
C GLU A 149 -22.27 25.08 -14.64
N VAL A 150 -21.17 25.83 -14.50
CA VAL A 150 -20.82 26.96 -15.37
C VAL A 150 -20.50 26.47 -16.79
N LEU A 151 -19.71 25.39 -16.92
CA LEU A 151 -19.36 24.82 -18.22
C LEU A 151 -20.56 24.16 -18.89
N GLY A 152 -21.42 23.48 -18.13
CA GLY A 152 -22.65 22.89 -18.64
C GLY A 152 -23.63 23.93 -19.21
N SER A 153 -23.64 25.15 -18.65
CA SER A 153 -24.51 26.26 -19.05
C SER A 153 -23.77 27.47 -19.63
N ILE A 154 -22.64 27.24 -20.32
CA ILE A 154 -21.73 28.32 -20.74
C ILE A 154 -22.41 29.38 -21.61
N ARG A 155 -23.34 28.98 -22.50
CA ARG A 155 -24.09 29.92 -23.34
C ARG A 155 -24.92 30.90 -22.52
N THR A 156 -25.50 30.44 -21.42
CA THR A 156 -26.29 31.27 -20.51
C THR A 156 -25.40 32.24 -19.74
N VAL A 157 -24.26 31.77 -19.22
CA VAL A 157 -23.32 32.62 -18.49
C VAL A 157 -22.79 33.75 -19.36
N VAL A 158 -22.43 33.46 -20.61
CA VAL A 158 -21.97 34.46 -21.58
C VAL A 158 -23.11 35.41 -21.98
N ALA A 159 -24.31 34.88 -22.24
CA ALA A 159 -25.48 35.71 -22.63
C ALA A 159 -25.87 36.74 -21.57
N PHE A 160 -25.68 36.43 -20.29
CA PHE A 160 -25.95 37.34 -19.17
C PHE A 160 -24.71 38.10 -18.67
N GLY A 161 -23.53 37.92 -19.29
CA GLY A 161 -22.28 38.56 -18.85
C GLY A 161 -21.82 38.15 -17.44
N GLY A 162 -22.21 36.95 -16.98
CA GLY A 162 -22.02 36.46 -15.62
C GLY A 162 -20.62 35.93 -15.30
N GLU A 163 -19.68 35.98 -16.26
CA GLU A 163 -18.35 35.36 -16.18
C GLU A 163 -17.57 35.76 -14.92
N LYS A 164 -17.55 37.06 -14.59
CA LYS A 164 -16.83 37.56 -13.40
C LYS A 164 -17.43 37.04 -12.10
N LYS A 165 -18.77 37.00 -12.02
CA LYS A 165 -19.49 36.50 -10.84
C LYS A 165 -19.20 35.02 -10.60
N GLU A 166 -19.21 34.23 -11.67
CA GLU A 166 -18.92 32.80 -11.60
C GLU A 166 -17.45 32.51 -11.28
N LEU A 167 -16.54 33.34 -11.78
CA LEU A 167 -15.12 33.25 -11.46
C LEU A 167 -14.83 33.58 -9.99
N ASP A 168 -15.49 34.59 -9.42
CA ASP A 168 -15.39 34.90 -7.99
C ASP A 168 -16.01 33.78 -7.14
N ARG A 169 -17.16 33.23 -7.55
CA ARG A 169 -17.79 32.05 -6.90
C ARG A 169 -16.85 30.84 -6.88
N TYR A 170 -16.14 30.59 -7.97
CA TYR A 170 -15.14 29.51 -8.05
C TYR A 170 -13.94 29.78 -7.12
N ARG A 171 -13.41 31.02 -7.12
CA ARG A 171 -12.30 31.42 -6.24
C ARG A 171 -12.63 31.26 -4.77
N ASP A 172 -13.83 31.66 -4.34
CA ASP A 172 -14.27 31.53 -2.95
C ASP A 172 -14.31 30.06 -2.50
N ARG A 173 -14.75 29.15 -3.38
CA ARG A 173 -14.75 27.71 -3.10
C ARG A 173 -13.34 27.10 -3.12
N LEU A 174 -12.45 27.65 -3.95
CA LEU A 174 -11.07 27.18 -4.05
C LEU A 174 -10.18 27.66 -2.88
N ALA A 175 -10.47 28.82 -2.30
CA ALA A 175 -9.68 29.38 -1.19
C ALA A 175 -9.59 28.42 0.01
N GLY A 176 -10.67 27.67 0.29
CA GLY A 176 -10.67 26.61 1.30
C GLY A 176 -9.74 25.44 0.95
N ALA A 177 -9.70 25.04 -0.32
CA ALA A 177 -8.79 24.00 -0.80
C ALA A 177 -7.33 24.46 -0.71
N GLU A 178 -7.02 25.70 -1.10
CA GLU A 178 -5.68 26.27 -1.01
C GLU A 178 -5.16 26.33 0.44
N LEU A 179 -5.98 26.81 1.38
CA LEU A 179 -5.59 26.87 2.80
C LEU A 179 -5.33 25.47 3.37
N ASN A 180 -6.19 24.50 3.04
CA ASN A 180 -6.05 23.11 3.49
C ASN A 180 -4.83 22.44 2.84
N GLY A 181 -4.58 22.68 1.55
CA GLY A 181 -3.39 22.22 0.84
C GLY A 181 -2.10 22.77 1.44
N ARG A 182 -2.07 24.07 1.79
CA ARG A 182 -0.91 24.69 2.45
C ARG A 182 -0.67 24.11 3.85
N ARG A 183 -1.73 23.90 4.62
CA ARG A 183 -1.63 23.24 5.93
C ARG A 183 -1.15 21.79 5.79
N LYS A 184 -1.69 21.04 4.84
CA LYS A 184 -1.25 19.67 4.53
C LYS A 184 0.23 19.62 4.16
N GLY A 185 0.71 20.53 3.31
CA GLY A 185 2.12 20.63 2.97
C GLY A 185 3.01 20.86 4.20
N LEU A 186 2.63 21.80 5.07
CA LEU A 186 3.36 22.08 6.31
C LEU A 186 3.37 20.87 7.26
N PHE A 187 2.21 20.28 7.52
CA PHE A 187 2.07 19.12 8.40
C PHE A 187 2.79 17.89 7.85
N SER A 188 2.77 17.68 6.54
CA SER A 188 3.51 16.61 5.88
C SER A 188 5.01 16.83 5.98
N GLY A 189 5.49 18.06 5.81
CA GLY A 189 6.91 18.41 5.95
C GLY A 189 7.43 18.22 7.38
N ILE A 190 6.71 18.75 8.37
CA ILE A 190 7.04 18.59 9.79
C ILE A 190 6.95 17.10 10.19
N GLY A 191 5.89 16.40 9.78
CA GLY A 191 5.71 14.98 10.06
C GLY A 191 6.84 14.12 9.47
N GLY A 192 7.24 14.39 8.23
CA GLY A 192 8.39 13.74 7.61
C GLY A 192 9.70 14.03 8.34
N GLY A 193 9.94 15.29 8.73
CA GLY A 193 11.13 15.68 9.49
C GLY A 193 11.22 14.97 10.86
N ILE A 194 10.11 14.93 11.61
CA ILE A 194 10.03 14.21 12.89
C ILE A 194 10.28 12.71 12.70
N MET A 195 9.72 12.11 11.65
CA MET A 195 9.92 10.69 11.34
C MET A 195 11.40 10.37 11.10
N TRP A 196 12.09 11.15 10.25
CA TRP A 196 13.51 10.97 10.00
C TRP A 196 14.36 11.22 11.24
N PHE A 197 14.00 12.22 12.06
CA PHE A 197 14.67 12.48 13.33
C PHE A 197 14.58 11.28 14.28
N ILE A 198 13.39 10.68 14.44
CA ILE A 198 13.19 9.48 15.27
C ILE A 198 14.07 8.32 14.77
N ILE A 199 14.13 8.09 13.45
CA ILE A 199 14.96 7.03 12.85
C ILE A 199 16.44 7.25 13.21
N TYR A 200 16.96 8.46 13.07
CA TYR A 200 18.36 8.76 13.43
C TYR A 200 18.62 8.63 14.94
N CYS A 201 17.67 9.01 15.79
CA CYS A 201 17.77 8.75 17.23
C CYS A 201 17.82 7.25 17.54
N CYS A 202 17.04 6.43 16.83
CA CYS A 202 17.08 4.97 16.97
C CYS A 202 18.44 4.41 16.53
N TYR A 203 19.04 4.94 15.46
CA TYR A 203 20.39 4.55 15.04
C TYR A 203 21.42 4.93 16.09
N ALA A 204 21.37 6.14 16.62
CA ALA A 204 22.28 6.60 17.66
C ALA A 204 22.19 5.70 18.91
N LEU A 205 20.98 5.35 19.36
CA LEU A 205 20.77 4.43 20.48
C LEU A 205 21.31 3.01 20.18
N ALA A 206 21.05 2.49 18.98
CA ALA A 206 21.54 1.17 18.57
C ALA A 206 23.07 1.11 18.53
N PHE A 207 23.73 2.15 18.00
CA PHE A 207 25.19 2.25 18.01
C PHE A 207 25.75 2.43 19.41
N TRP A 208 25.16 3.32 20.22
CA TRP A 208 25.63 3.55 21.58
C TRP A 208 25.58 2.27 22.42
N TYR A 209 24.43 1.61 22.47
CA TYR A 209 24.28 0.35 23.21
C TYR A 209 25.10 -0.78 22.61
N GLY A 210 25.13 -0.88 21.27
CA GLY A 210 25.89 -1.91 20.58
C GLY A 210 27.40 -1.80 20.77
N ILE A 211 27.95 -0.59 20.79
CA ILE A 211 29.37 -0.35 21.11
C ILE A 211 29.67 -0.70 22.55
N SER A 212 28.80 -0.31 23.51
CA SER A 212 28.95 -0.71 24.91
C SER A 212 29.00 -2.23 25.07
N LEU A 213 28.15 -2.96 24.35
CA LEU A 213 28.13 -4.43 24.35
C LEU A 213 29.43 -5.03 23.79
N ILE A 214 29.97 -4.46 22.71
CA ILE A 214 31.25 -4.90 22.12
C ILE A 214 32.42 -4.64 23.06
N LEU A 215 32.40 -3.52 23.81
CA LEU A 215 33.43 -3.19 24.78
C LEU A 215 33.39 -4.11 26.00
N GLU A 216 32.19 -4.49 26.47
CA GLU A 216 31.99 -5.42 27.58
C GLU A 216 32.42 -6.85 27.22
N ASP A 217 32.22 -7.26 25.96
CA ASP A 217 32.62 -8.58 25.45
C ASP A 217 34.11 -8.65 25.04
N ARG A 218 34.86 -7.56 25.18
CA ARG A 218 36.24 -7.46 24.68
C ARG A 218 37.19 -8.47 25.33
N ASP A 219 36.98 -8.77 26.61
CA ASP A 219 37.86 -9.61 27.44
C ASP A 219 37.42 -11.08 27.48
N LYS A 220 36.37 -11.48 26.75
CA LYS A 220 35.94 -12.89 26.64
C LYS A 220 36.64 -13.62 25.51
N ASP A 221 36.99 -14.89 25.75
CA ASP A 221 37.60 -15.78 24.75
C ASP A 221 36.66 -16.07 23.56
N LEU A 222 35.35 -16.21 23.82
CA LEU A 222 34.31 -16.18 22.79
C LEU A 222 33.63 -14.81 22.82
N LYS A 223 33.78 -14.07 21.72
CA LYS A 223 33.10 -12.78 21.49
C LYS A 223 31.75 -13.05 20.86
N ASP A 224 30.68 -12.91 21.63
CA ASP A 224 29.31 -12.99 21.14
C ASP A 224 28.98 -11.75 20.28
N TYR A 225 29.54 -10.59 20.64
CA TYR A 225 29.31 -9.32 19.94
C TYR A 225 30.58 -8.78 19.26
N THR A 226 30.58 -8.83 17.92
CA THR A 226 31.61 -8.25 17.05
C THR A 226 31.04 -7.06 16.27
N PRO A 227 31.85 -6.08 15.81
CA PRO A 227 31.36 -5.00 14.93
C PRO A 227 30.57 -5.50 13.71
N ALA A 228 30.91 -6.67 13.18
CA ALA A 228 30.16 -7.32 12.10
C ALA A 228 28.73 -7.71 12.54
N VAL A 229 28.57 -8.28 13.75
CA VAL A 229 27.26 -8.66 14.32
C VAL A 229 26.39 -7.43 14.51
N LEU A 230 26.96 -6.32 14.97
CA LEU A 230 26.24 -5.06 15.12
C LEU A 230 25.66 -4.57 13.78
N ILE A 231 26.47 -4.60 12.72
CA ILE A 231 26.04 -4.21 11.36
C ILE A 231 24.97 -5.18 10.85
N ILE A 232 25.17 -6.50 10.99
CA ILE A 232 24.22 -7.52 10.53
C ILE A 232 22.85 -7.34 11.20
N VAL A 233 22.83 -7.16 12.53
CA VAL A 233 21.57 -6.99 13.29
C VAL A 233 20.91 -5.65 12.96
N LEU A 234 21.68 -4.56 12.91
CA LEU A 234 21.13 -3.23 12.59
C LEU A 234 20.48 -3.23 11.20
N PHE A 235 21.22 -3.63 10.15
CA PHE A 235 20.67 -3.66 8.80
C PHE A 235 19.59 -4.74 8.61
N GLY A 236 19.67 -5.87 9.31
CA GLY A 236 18.67 -6.93 9.27
C GLY A 236 17.31 -6.48 9.81
N VAL A 237 17.29 -5.87 10.99
CA VAL A 237 16.05 -5.34 11.60
C VAL A 237 15.49 -4.19 10.77
N LEU A 238 16.35 -3.30 10.26
CA LEU A 238 15.90 -2.16 9.46
C LEU A 238 15.36 -2.56 8.09
N ALA A 239 16.04 -3.43 7.37
CA ALA A 239 15.54 -3.99 6.12
C ALA A 239 14.20 -4.69 6.34
N GLY A 240 14.06 -5.43 7.45
CA GLY A 240 12.80 -6.02 7.86
C GLY A 240 11.69 -4.98 8.05
N ALA A 241 11.95 -3.95 8.87
CA ALA A 241 10.99 -2.89 9.14
C ALA A 241 10.56 -2.15 7.86
N GLN A 242 11.50 -1.91 6.93
CA GLN A 242 11.21 -1.32 5.64
C GLN A 242 10.33 -2.22 4.78
N ASN A 243 10.62 -3.53 4.69
CA ASN A 243 9.80 -4.48 3.95
C ASN A 243 8.37 -4.55 4.51
N LEU A 244 8.22 -4.51 5.84
CA LEU A 244 6.91 -4.44 6.48
C LEU A 244 6.18 -3.14 6.11
N GLY A 245 6.88 -2.00 6.12
CA GLY A 245 6.32 -0.71 5.68
C GLY A 245 5.83 -0.72 4.23
N LEU A 246 6.61 -1.31 3.32
CA LEU A 246 6.25 -1.47 1.91
C LEU A 246 5.08 -2.44 1.69
N SER A 247 4.76 -3.31 2.65
CA SER A 247 3.65 -4.26 2.55
C SER A 247 2.26 -3.62 2.70
N SER A 248 2.18 -2.44 3.32
CA SER A 248 0.92 -1.73 3.60
C SER A 248 0.01 -1.49 2.38
N PRO A 249 0.49 -0.93 1.24
CA PRO A 249 -0.36 -0.73 0.06
C PRO A 249 -0.87 -2.05 -0.56
N HIS A 250 -0.14 -3.15 -0.38
CA HIS A 250 -0.60 -4.46 -0.85
C HIS A 250 -1.75 -5.00 0.02
N LEU A 251 -1.73 -4.70 1.32
CA LEU A 251 -2.84 -5.04 2.22
C LEU A 251 -4.13 -4.31 1.83
N GLU A 252 -4.02 -3.04 1.47
CA GLU A 252 -5.15 -2.24 0.95
C GLU A 252 -5.70 -2.83 -0.35
N ALA A 253 -4.83 -3.26 -1.27
CA ALA A 253 -5.25 -3.93 -2.50
C ALA A 253 -6.06 -5.21 -2.24
N PHE A 254 -5.69 -6.03 -1.24
CA PHE A 254 -6.51 -7.19 -0.86
C PHE A 254 -7.86 -6.79 -0.28
N SER A 255 -7.90 -5.73 0.54
CA SER A 255 -9.15 -5.22 1.10
C SER A 255 -10.11 -4.78 -0.01
N THR A 256 -9.60 -4.05 -1.00
CA THR A 256 -10.36 -3.63 -2.18
C THR A 256 -10.81 -4.82 -3.01
N ALA A 257 -9.92 -5.78 -3.28
CA ALA A 257 -10.26 -7.01 -4.01
C ALA A 257 -11.35 -7.82 -3.30
N LYS A 258 -11.32 -7.90 -1.96
CA LYS A 258 -12.36 -8.55 -1.17
C LYS A 258 -13.72 -7.84 -1.29
N GLY A 259 -13.73 -6.51 -1.32
CA GLY A 259 -14.94 -5.71 -1.56
C GLY A 259 -15.55 -5.96 -2.95
N SER A 260 -14.72 -5.95 -4.00
CA SER A 260 -15.16 -6.27 -5.36
C SER A 260 -15.62 -7.72 -5.49
N ALA A 261 -14.94 -8.67 -4.86
CA ALA A 261 -15.37 -10.07 -4.82
C ALA A 261 -16.77 -10.22 -4.21
N ALA A 262 -17.07 -9.55 -3.10
CA ALA A 262 -18.39 -9.63 -2.47
C ALA A 262 -19.53 -9.19 -3.40
N THR A 263 -19.28 -8.17 -4.24
CA THR A 263 -20.24 -7.70 -5.25
C THR A 263 -20.40 -8.70 -6.40
N ILE A 264 -19.32 -9.33 -6.85
CA ILE A 264 -19.37 -10.34 -7.91
C ILE A 264 -20.09 -11.62 -7.42
N PHE A 265 -19.73 -12.10 -6.23
CA PHE A 265 -20.31 -13.32 -5.67
C PHE A 265 -21.77 -13.15 -5.25
N SER A 266 -22.21 -11.95 -4.86
CA SER A 266 -23.64 -11.72 -4.57
C SER A 266 -24.54 -11.92 -5.81
N VAL A 267 -24.03 -11.64 -7.01
CA VAL A 267 -24.75 -11.90 -8.27
C VAL A 267 -24.66 -13.39 -8.66
N ILE A 268 -23.48 -14.01 -8.49
CA ILE A 268 -23.28 -15.44 -8.81
C ILE A 268 -24.16 -16.34 -7.94
N ASP A 269 -24.28 -16.02 -6.65
CA ASP A 269 -25.00 -16.84 -5.67
C ASP A 269 -26.51 -16.52 -5.62
N ARG A 270 -26.96 -15.44 -6.29
CA ARG A 270 -28.38 -15.09 -6.40
C ARG A 270 -29.11 -16.16 -7.22
N LYS A 271 -30.13 -16.77 -6.61
CA LYS A 271 -31.10 -17.63 -7.31
C LYS A 271 -32.30 -16.79 -7.74
N PRO A 272 -32.62 -16.70 -9.05
CA PRO A 272 -33.79 -15.96 -9.52
C PRO A 272 -35.09 -16.68 -9.13
N GLU A 273 -36.17 -15.94 -8.92
CA GLU A 273 -37.50 -16.51 -8.63
C GLU A 273 -38.10 -17.19 -9.87
N ILE A 274 -37.82 -16.65 -11.06
CA ILE A 274 -38.18 -17.22 -12.34
C ILE A 274 -36.89 -17.59 -13.05
N ASP A 275 -36.63 -18.89 -13.16
CA ASP A 275 -35.45 -19.41 -13.83
C ASP A 275 -35.68 -19.49 -15.34
N SER A 276 -34.90 -18.74 -16.12
CA SER A 276 -34.95 -18.75 -17.59
C SER A 276 -34.18 -19.92 -18.21
N LEU A 277 -33.35 -20.63 -17.42
CA LEU A 277 -32.48 -21.73 -17.86
C LEU A 277 -32.79 -23.07 -17.16
N GLY A 278 -33.96 -23.19 -16.53
CA GLY A 278 -34.45 -24.38 -15.84
C GLY A 278 -35.65 -25.01 -16.53
#